data_AF-A0A9E5EKG4-F1
#
_entry.id   AF-A0A9E5EKG4-F1
#
_cell.length_a   1.000
_cell.length_b   1.000
_cell.length_c   1.000
_cell.angle_alpha   90.00
_cell.angle_beta   90.00
_cell.angle_gamma   90.00
#
_symmetry.space_group_name_H-M   'P 1'
#
loop_
_entity.id
_entity.type
_entity.pdbx_description
1 polymer ?
#
loop_
_entity_poly.entity_id
_entity_poly.type
_entity_poly.pdbx_seq_one_letter_code
_entity_poly.pdbx_strand_id
1 'polypeptide(L)' 'MSTAEIMAHADKLNLEERGVLAAYLQHLRQKDDPEYRRELGRRVDRMAAGSSISMPKVKELHEELVRRGA' A
#
# COMPACT_ATOMS: atom_id res chain seq x y z
N MET A 1 19.48 11.26 -8.87
CA MET A 1 19.47 9.79 -8.93
C MET A 1 18.68 9.36 -10.16
N SER A 2 19.24 8.51 -10.99
CA SER A 2 18.57 7.93 -12.16
C SER A 2 17.62 6.80 -11.74
N THR A 3 16.70 6.44 -12.63
CA THR A 3 15.82 5.26 -12.44
C THR A 3 16.63 3.97 -12.27
N ALA A 4 17.74 3.83 -13.00
CA ALA A 4 18.65 2.68 -12.90
C ALA A 4 19.31 2.59 -11.51
N GLU A 5 19.73 3.72 -10.95
CA GLU A 5 20.30 3.76 -9.59
C GLU A 5 19.26 3.39 -8.52
N ILE A 6 18.01 3.84 -8.68
CA ILE A 6 16.90 3.47 -7.78
C ILE A 6 16.65 1.96 -7.83
N MET A 7 16.61 1.37 -9.02
CA MET A 7 16.42 -0.08 -9.19
C MET A 7 17.58 -0.87 -8.57
N ALA A 8 18.82 -0.45 -8.80
CA ALA A 8 20.00 -1.08 -8.21
C ALA A 8 20.02 -1.02 -6.66
N HIS A 9 19.40 -0.01 -6.06
CA HIS A 9 19.20 0.05 -4.61
C HIS A 9 18.04 -0.83 -4.14
N ALA A 10 16.93 -0.84 -4.87
CA ALA A 10 15.77 -1.69 -4.56
C ALA A 10 16.12 -3.19 -4.64
N ASP A 11 17.01 -3.58 -5.56
CA ASP A 11 17.44 -4.97 -5.72
C ASP A 11 18.22 -5.49 -4.50
N LYS A 12 18.87 -4.61 -3.75
CA LYS A 12 19.62 -4.95 -2.53
C LYS A 12 18.73 -5.14 -1.30
N LEU A 13 17.46 -4.74 -1.39
CA LEU A 13 16.51 -4.86 -0.28
C LEU A 13 15.97 -6.28 -0.19
N ASN A 14 15.83 -6.77 1.04
CA ASN A 14 15.12 -8.01 1.33
C ASN A 14 13.59 -7.82 1.19
N LEU A 15 12.82 -8.90 1.30
CA LEU A 15 11.36 -8.88 1.08
C LEU A 15 10.64 -7.91 2.02
N GLU A 16 11.02 -7.88 3.30
CA GLU A 16 10.42 -7.01 4.31
C GLU A 16 10.72 -5.54 4.00
N GLU A 17 11.98 -5.23 3.71
CA GLU A 17 12.42 -3.88 3.34
C GLU A 17 11.74 -3.37 2.06
N ARG A 18 11.55 -4.25 1.06
CA ARG A 18 10.77 -3.95 -0.14
C ARG A 18 9.31 -3.65 0.19
N GLY A 19 8.72 -4.41 1.11
CA GLY A 19 7.37 -4.17 1.61
C GLY A 19 7.22 -2.80 2.28
N VAL A 20 8.17 -2.44 3.15
CA VAL A 20 8.20 -1.11 3.81
C VAL A 20 8.37 0.01 2.78
N LEU A 21 9.30 -0.14 1.83
CA LEU A 21 9.53 0.85 0.79
C LEU A 21 8.27 1.05 -0.07
N ALA A 22 7.60 -0.04 -0.47
CA ALA A 22 6.36 0.04 -1.24
C ALA A 22 5.25 0.77 -0.48
N ALA A 23 5.06 0.46 0.81
CA ALA A 23 4.09 1.15 1.66
C ALA A 23 4.42 2.65 1.81
N TYR A 24 5.70 2.99 1.97
CA TYR A 24 6.14 4.37 2.09
C TYR A 24 5.93 5.18 0.79
N LEU A 25 6.28 4.61 -0.36
CA LEU A 25 6.03 5.23 -1.66
C LEU A 25 4.53 5.44 -1.91
N GLN A 26 3.72 4.46 -1.55
CA GLN A 26 2.26 4.56 -1.63
C GLN A 26 1.73 5.68 -0.73
N HIS A 27 2.22 5.80 0.51
CA HIS A 27 1.89 6.91 1.39
C HIS A 27 2.27 8.27 0.77
N LEU A 28 3.50 8.42 0.25
CA LEU A 28 3.95 9.67 -0.38
C LEU A 28 3.06 10.08 -1.55
N ARG A 29 2.57 9.13 -2.34
CA ARG A 29 1.64 9.38 -3.45
C ARG A 29 0.29 9.92 -2.98
N GLN A 30 -0.15 9.54 -1.78
CA GLN A 30 -1.50 9.76 -1.30
C GLN A 30 -1.61 10.78 -0.15
N LYS A 31 -0.48 11.21 0.45
CA LYS A 31 -0.47 12.05 1.65
C LYS A 31 -1.25 13.37 1.48
N ASP A 32 -1.25 13.92 0.27
CA ASP A 32 -1.90 15.19 -0.07
C ASP A 32 -3.21 14.98 -0.85
N ASP A 33 -3.63 13.75 -1.09
CA ASP A 33 -4.88 13.41 -1.78
C ASP A 33 -6.07 13.52 -0.79
N PRO A 34 -7.00 14.48 -0.99
CA PRO A 34 -8.15 14.66 -0.11
C PRO A 34 -9.14 13.50 -0.18
N GLU A 35 -9.25 12.79 -1.31
CA GLU A 35 -10.10 11.59 -1.41
C GLU A 35 -9.52 10.44 -0.59
N TYR A 36 -8.20 10.28 -0.62
CA TYR A 36 -7.53 9.28 0.21
C TYR A 36 -7.74 9.54 1.71
N ARG A 37 -7.63 10.81 2.16
CA ARG A 37 -7.92 11.17 3.55
C ARG A 37 -9.35 10.86 3.96
N ARG A 38 -10.33 11.14 3.08
CA ARG A 38 -11.74 10.77 3.32
C ARG A 38 -11.92 9.25 3.43
N GLU A 39 -11.26 8.48 2.57
CA GLU A 39 -11.31 7.02 2.65
C GLU A 39 -10.68 6.47 3.93
N LEU A 40 -9.59 7.07 4.42
CA LEU A 40 -9.02 6.70 5.72
C LEU A 40 -10.02 6.93 6.86
N GLY A 41 -10.73 8.06 6.86
CA GLY A 41 -11.82 8.32 7.82
C GLY A 41 -12.88 7.22 7.78
N ARG A 42 -13.39 6.89 6.57
CA ARG A 42 -14.37 5.79 6.40
C ARG A 42 -13.85 4.45 6.91
N ARG A 43 -12.55 4.15 6.76
CA ARG A 43 -11.96 2.92 7.29
C ARG A 43 -11.92 2.91 8.82
N VAL A 44 -11.56 4.03 9.44
CA VAL A 44 -11.55 4.19 10.90
C VAL A 44 -12.96 4.01 11.46
N ASP A 45 -13.97 4.63 10.85
CA ASP A 45 -15.36 4.51 11.28
C ASP A 45 -15.86 3.05 11.17
N ARG A 46 -15.53 2.36 10.07
CA ARG A 46 -15.87 0.94 9.90
C ARG A 46 -15.22 0.06 10.98
N MET A 47 -13.94 0.29 11.27
CA MET A 47 -13.23 -0.45 12.32
C MET A 47 -13.84 -0.20 13.71
N ALA A 48 -14.18 1.05 14.02
CA ALA A 48 -14.85 1.42 15.27
C ALA A 48 -16.22 0.76 15.41
N ALA A 49 -16.93 0.57 14.29
CA ALA A 49 -18.20 -0.16 14.23
C ALA A 49 -18.05 -1.70 14.25
N GLY A 50 -16.84 -2.23 14.47
CA GLY A 50 -16.57 -3.68 14.47
C GLY A 50 -16.59 -4.32 13.07
N SER A 51 -16.77 -3.53 12.02
CA SER A 51 -16.69 -3.96 10.63
C SER A 51 -15.27 -3.77 10.11
N SER A 52 -14.38 -4.66 10.51
CA SER A 52 -13.05 -4.77 9.89
C SER A 52 -13.18 -5.25 8.43
N ILE A 53 -12.06 -5.21 7.70
CA ILE A 53 -12.02 -5.55 6.28
C ILE A 53 -12.70 -6.89 6.00
N SER A 54 -13.57 -6.95 4.99
CA SER A 54 -14.25 -8.20 4.64
C SER A 54 -13.29 -9.15 3.93
N MET A 55 -13.44 -10.46 4.13
CA MET A 55 -12.64 -11.47 3.42
C MET A 55 -12.69 -11.34 1.88
N PRO A 56 -13.83 -10.98 1.25
CA PRO A 56 -13.84 -10.64 -0.17
C PRO A 56 -12.90 -9.49 -0.54
N LYS A 57 -12.81 -8.44 0.31
CA LYS A 57 -11.90 -7.32 0.07
C LYS A 57 -10.43 -7.71 0.24
N VAL A 58 -10.14 -8.62 1.17
CA VAL A 58 -8.79 -9.22 1.34
C VAL A 58 -8.40 -9.98 0.07
N LYS A 59 -9.33 -10.76 -0.50
CA LYS A 59 -9.08 -11.51 -1.74
C LYS A 59 -8.84 -10.58 -2.93
N GLU A 60 -9.64 -9.53 -3.08
CA GLU A 60 -9.45 -8.51 -4.11
C GLU A 60 -8.06 -7.84 -4.01
N LEU A 61 -7.65 -7.47 -2.80
CA LEU A 61 -6.32 -6.88 -2.55
C LEU A 61 -5.19 -7.87 -2.88
N HIS A 62 -5.34 -9.14 -2.52
CA HIS A 62 -4.36 -10.18 -2.86
C HIS A 62 -4.20 -10.33 -4.38
N GLU A 63 -5.31 -10.39 -5.13
CA GLU A 63 -5.31 -10.50 -6.59
C GLU A 63 -4.72 -9.24 -7.26
N GLU A 64 -4.93 -8.05 -6.68
CA GLU A 64 -4.29 -6.80 -7.13
C GLU A 64 -2.78 -6.82 -6.90
N LEU A 65 -2.33 -7.30 -5.73
CA LEU A 65 -0.91 -7.39 -5.37
C LEU A 65 -0.18 -8.40 -6.26
N VAL A 66 -0.74 -9.60 -6.47
CA VAL A 66 -0.18 -10.61 -7.38
C VAL A 66 -0.07 -10.06 -8.80
N ARG A 67 -1.09 -9.35 -9.31
CA ARG A 67 -1.03 -8.71 -10.64
C ARG A 67 0.08 -7.67 -10.77
N ARG A 68 0.49 -7.05 -9.66
CA ARG A 68 1.57 -6.04 -9.63
C ARG A 68 2.94 -6.65 -9.40
N GLY A 69 3.04 -7.98 -9.31
CA GLY A 69 4.31 -8.68 -9.14
C GLY A 69 4.84 -8.68 -7.70
N ALA A 70 3.94 -8.59 -6.71
CA ALA A 70 4.27 -8.90 -5.31
C ALA A 70 4.51 -10.41 -5.11
#